data_AF-A0A951UMC0-F1
#
_entry.id   AF-A0A951UMC0-F1
#
_cell.length_a   1.000
_cell.length_b   1.000
_cell.length_c   1.000
_cell.angle_alpha   90.00
_cell.angle_beta   90.00
_cell.angle_gamma   90.00
#
_symmetry.space_group_name_H-M   'P 1'
#
loop_
_entity.id
_entity.type
_entity.pdbx_description
1 polymer ?
#
loop_
_entity_poly.entity_id
_entity_poly.type
_entity_poly.pdbx_seq_one_letter_code
_entity_poly.pdbx_strand_id
1 'polypeptide(L)' 'MTAKVIPSSSIKAFRYRVHALEQHLWNEKDPTRRANLALQLADAATTLARLEMCASQKSQQEDLPC' A
#
# COMPACT_ATOMS: atom_id res chain seq x y z
N MET A 1 -20.80 -15.00 -11.00
CA MET A 1 -19.80 -14.62 -9.98
C MET A 1 -19.12 -13.34 -10.45
N THR A 2 -19.56 -12.18 -9.95
CA THR A 2 -18.92 -10.90 -10.25
C THR A 2 -17.66 -10.79 -9.40
N ALA A 3 -16.51 -11.09 -9.98
CA ALA A 3 -15.23 -10.78 -9.36
C ALA A 3 -15.19 -9.26 -9.15
N LYS A 4 -15.38 -8.81 -7.90
CA LYS A 4 -15.14 -7.41 -7.51
C LYS A 4 -13.67 -7.14 -7.82
N VAL A 5 -13.41 -6.56 -8.98
CA VAL A 5 -12.10 -6.03 -9.36
C VAL A 5 -11.80 -4.96 -8.32
N ILE A 6 -10.97 -5.33 -7.34
CA ILE A 6 -10.43 -4.38 -6.38
C ILE A 6 -9.61 -3.41 -7.23
N PRO A 7 -9.93 -2.10 -7.25
CA PRO A 7 -9.14 -1.14 -8.00
C PRO A 7 -7.67 -1.29 -7.59
N SER A 8 -6.77 -1.31 -8.56
CA SER A 8 -5.32 -1.43 -8.34
C SER A 8 -4.76 -0.31 -7.45
N SER A 9 -5.53 0.77 -7.29
CA SER A 9 -5.30 1.92 -6.41
C SER A 9 -5.95 1.82 -5.02
N SER A 10 -6.58 0.69 -4.67
CA SER A 10 -7.23 0.56 -3.36
C SER A 10 -6.22 0.42 -2.22
N ILE A 11 -6.59 0.94 -1.05
CA ILE A 11 -5.83 0.79 0.20
C ILE A 11 -5.49 -0.68 0.48
N LYS A 12 -6.46 -1.59 0.32
CA LYS A 12 -6.26 -3.02 0.55
C LYS A 12 -5.20 -3.63 -0.39
N ALA A 13 -5.17 -3.22 -1.66
CA ALA A 13 -4.16 -3.68 -2.60
C ALA A 13 -2.76 -3.21 -2.20
N PHE A 14 -2.62 -1.96 -1.75
CA PHE A 14 -1.34 -1.43 -1.27
C PHE A 14 -0.89 -2.06 0.05
N ARG A 15 -1.80 -2.34 1.00
CA ARG A 15 -1.47 -3.11 2.21
C ARG A 15 -0.88 -4.48 1.87
N TYR A 16 -1.52 -5.21 0.95
CA TYR A 16 -1.01 -6.50 0.49
C TYR A 16 0.34 -6.38 -0.21
N ARG A 17 0.51 -5.36 -1.06
CA ARG A 17 1.76 -5.14 -1.79
C ARG A 17 2.94 -4.84 -0.86
N VAL A 18 2.72 -4.01 0.17
CA VAL A 18 3.72 -3.75 1.22
C VAL A 18 4.11 -5.05 1.92
N HIS A 19 3.13 -5.84 2.35
CA HIS A 19 3.38 -7.12 3.02
C HIS A 19 4.18 -8.09 2.14
N ALA A 20 3.79 -8.26 0.87
CA ALA A 20 4.50 -9.14 -0.05
C ALA A 20 5.94 -8.68 -0.33
N LEU A 21 6.16 -7.38 -0.54
CA LEU A 21 7.47 -6.81 -0.79
C LEU A 21 8.40 -6.92 0.43
N GLU A 22 7.87 -6.76 1.65
CA GLU A 22 8.62 -6.97 2.88
C GLU A 22 9.11 -8.43 2.99
N GLN A 23 8.23 -9.40 2.74
CA GLN A 23 8.61 -10.82 2.78
C GLN A 23 9.65 -11.16 1.72
N HIS A 24 9.54 -10.60 0.51
CA HIS A 24 10.55 -10.78 -0.52
C HIS A 24 11.88 -10.14 -0.13
N LEU A 25 11.85 -8.93 0.44
CA LEU A 25 13.04 -8.21 0.88
C LEU A 25 13.79 -8.99 1.97
N TRP A 26 13.06 -9.56 2.94
CA TRP A 26 13.62 -10.34 4.05
C TRP A 26 14.38 -11.59 3.56
N ASN A 27 13.86 -12.24 2.52
CA ASN A 27 14.41 -13.50 2.02
C ASN A 27 15.47 -13.32 0.89
N GLU A 28 15.60 -12.13 0.31
CA GLU A 28 16.52 -11.87 -0.82
C GLU A 28 17.98 -11.74 -0.36
N LYS A 29 18.86 -12.53 -0.98
CA LYS A 29 20.29 -12.62 -0.65
C LYS A 29 21.13 -11.70 -1.53
N ASP A 30 20.72 -11.50 -2.78
CA ASP A 30 21.44 -10.65 -3.73
C ASP A 30 21.30 -9.16 -3.36
N PRO A 31 22.41 -8.43 -3.18
CA PRO A 31 22.36 -7.05 -2.70
C PRO A 31 21.71 -6.09 -3.70
N THR A 32 21.89 -6.31 -5.01
CA THR A 32 21.29 -5.45 -6.05
C THR A 32 19.78 -5.64 -6.10
N ARG A 33 19.30 -6.88 -6.07
CA ARG A 33 17.86 -7.17 -5.99
C ARG A 33 17.25 -6.68 -4.69
N ARG A 34 17.96 -6.85 -3.56
CA ARG A 34 17.51 -6.37 -2.25
C ARG A 34 17.34 -4.84 -2.25
N ALA A 35 18.27 -4.10 -2.84
CA ALA A 35 18.14 -2.64 -3.00
C ALA A 35 16.89 -2.26 -3.83
N ASN A 36 16.64 -2.97 -4.94
CA ASN A 36 15.47 -2.72 -5.78
C ASN A 36 14.15 -3.07 -5.06
N LEU A 37 14.11 -4.14 -4.26
CA LEU A 37 12.95 -4.48 -3.44
C LEU A 37 12.71 -3.43 -2.36
N ALA A 38 13.76 -2.90 -1.74
CA ALA A 38 13.64 -1.85 -0.74
C ALA A 38 13.07 -0.55 -1.33
N LEU A 39 13.52 -0.15 -2.53
CA LEU A 39 12.95 0.99 -3.26
C LEU A 39 11.46 0.79 -3.55
N GLN A 40 11.09 -0.37 -4.11
CA GLN A 40 9.68 -0.68 -4.38
C GLN A 40 8.82 -0.70 -3.12
N LEU A 41 9.36 -1.22 -2.01
CA LEU A 41 8.68 -1.25 -0.72
C LEU A 41 8.45 0.17 -0.19
N ALA A 42 9.44 1.05 -0.28
CA ALA A 42 9.33 2.45 0.14
C ALA A 42 8.26 3.21 -0.66
N ASP A 43 8.23 3.02 -1.98
CA ASP A 43 7.22 3.65 -2.85
C ASP A 43 5.80 3.14 -2.53
N ALA A 44 5.65 1.84 -2.32
CA ALA A 44 4.37 1.23 -1.96
C ALA A 44 3.89 1.70 -0.58
N ALA A 45 4.78 1.76 0.41
CA ALA A 45 4.48 2.21 1.76
C ALA A 45 4.12 3.71 1.79
N THR A 46 4.84 4.54 1.04
CA THR A 46 4.54 5.97 0.91
C THR A 46 3.17 6.19 0.28
N THR A 47 2.85 5.44 -0.78
CA THR A 47 1.54 5.51 -1.42
C THR A 47 0.43 5.05 -0.46
N LEU A 48 0.65 3.96 0.26
CA LEU A 48 -0.29 3.47 1.26
C LEU A 48 -0.56 4.54 2.33
N ALA A 49 0.48 5.15 2.89
CA ALA A 49 0.35 6.20 3.90
C ALA A 49 -0.51 7.37 3.39
N ARG A 50 -0.30 7.82 2.14
CA ARG A 50 -1.13 8.87 1.52
C ARG A 50 -2.59 8.45 1.38
N LEU A 51 -2.85 7.22 0.94
CA LEU A 51 -4.22 6.71 0.79
C LEU A 51 -4.93 6.61 2.15
N GLU A 52 -4.25 6.13 3.19
CA GLU A 52 -4.79 6.05 4.56
C GLU A 52 -5.08 7.44 5.13
N MET A 53 -4.19 8.42 4.93
CA MET A 53 -4.44 9.81 5.33
C MET A 53 -5.67 10.40 4.62
N CYS A 54 -5.78 10.20 3.30
CA CYS A 54 -6.94 10.66 2.54
C CYS A 54 -8.24 9.98 3.00
N ALA A 55 -8.20 8.69 3.35
CA ALA A 55 -9.36 7.99 3.89
C ALA A 55 -9.76 8.56 5.26
N SER A 56 -8.81 8.78 6.17
CA SER A 56 -9.06 9.38 7.48
C SER A 56 -9.66 10.77 7.38
N GLN A 57 -9.17 11.62 6.46
CA GLN A 57 -9.71 12.96 6.24
C GLN A 57 -11.13 12.93 5.66
N LYS A 58 -11.44 11.99 4.76
CA LYS A 58 -12.81 11.83 4.22
C LYS A 58 -13.79 11.41 5.29
N SER A 59 -13.42 10.45 6.15
CA SER A 59 -14.27 10.03 7.26
C SER A 59 -14.53 11.16 8.26
N GLN A 60 -13.54 12.01 8.53
CA GLN A 60 -13.71 13.19 9.39
C GLN A 60 -14.62 14.28 8.80
N GLN A 61 -14.75 14.34 7.48
CA GLN A 61 -15.57 15.34 6.80
C GLN A 61 -17.05 14.91 6.66
N GLU A 62 -17.33 13.60 6.67
CA GLU A 62 -18.71 13.06 6.72
C GLU A 62 -19.37 13.19 8.11
N ASP A 63 -18.58 13.45 9.16
CA ASP A 63 -19.04 13.58 10.55
C ASP A 63 -19.36 15.03 10.99
N LEU A 64 -19.26 16.04 10.11
CA LEU A 64 -19.73 17.41 10.43
C LEU A 64 -21.18 17.62 9.95
N PRO A 65 -22.16 17.75 10.86
CA PRO A 65 -23.47 18.27 10.52
C PRO A 65 -23.38 19.79 10.34
N CYS A 66 -24.07 20.32 9.32
CA CYS A 66 -24.37 21.75 9.21
C CYS A 66 -25.13 22.27 10.43
#